data_AF-A0A849ITT7-F1
#
_entry.id   AF-A0A849ITT7-F1
#
_cell.length_a   1.000
_cell.length_b   1.000
_cell.length_c   1.000
_cell.angle_alpha   90.00
_cell.angle_beta   90.00
_cell.angle_gamma   90.00
#
_symmetry.space_group_name_H-M   'P 1'
#
loop_
_entity.id
_entity.type
_entity.pdbx_description
1 polymer ?
#
loop_
_entity_poly.entity_id
_entity_poly.type
_entity_poly.pdbx_seq_one_letter_code
_entity_poly.pdbx_strand_id
1 'polypeptide(L)'
;MLFLVASKHPVAKFSLPYNLHLLDLAITLAAFLLYYIVLAHHGKEIDSASRVAAHPSNTQRNELEVPHAIELDAETYKDTIDNRYPTDPDDLPELYVDDDDEEDEEPGWLAEKNRLFWAASSTREKFYFTLGALTLYFANSWPLADLADKYSILAHLMQHLYIALIAVPLMLVGTPRWVFGRLTKPRFLDWTLSKVTRSFVATVIFSITMVSTMLPPIVSAETSSWLFHDFVHLWIGLAAAIMWIPALKLLPGTRQLTTAGRIAYLFTQSLLPNVPAIVLVFSRHSFYPMYAKTAAAIGISAVADQQLAGAVGKIFSLLVFWGAAVGILLRANRDEELGVDPDLITWDDVEREFERTSKKVTPEN
;
A
#
# COMPACT_ATOMS: atom_id res chain seq x y z
N MET A 1 -3.44 31.80 1.27
CA MET A 1 -4.21 33.00 1.71
C MET A 1 -4.88 32.84 3.07
N LEU A 2 -5.22 31.61 3.51
CA LEU A 2 -5.74 31.33 4.87
C LEU A 2 -4.73 31.53 6.02
N PHE A 3 -3.43 31.62 5.75
CA PHE A 3 -2.39 31.85 6.77
C PHE A 3 -2.12 33.34 7.10
N LEU A 4 -2.67 34.30 6.35
CA LEU A 4 -2.31 35.73 6.47
C LEU A 4 -3.34 36.60 7.21
N VAL A 5 -4.47 36.03 7.65
CA VAL A 5 -5.53 36.77 8.38
C VAL A 5 -5.39 36.67 9.91
N ALA A 6 -4.40 35.91 10.41
CA ALA A 6 -4.22 35.65 11.83
C ALA A 6 -3.60 36.81 12.66
N SER A 7 -3.40 38.02 12.10
CA SER A 7 -2.61 39.08 12.77
C SER A 7 -3.41 40.17 13.49
N LYS A 8 -4.75 40.09 13.59
CA LYS A 8 -5.57 41.20 14.14
C LYS A 8 -6.50 40.90 15.32
N HIS A 9 -6.44 39.72 15.91
CA HIS A 9 -7.24 39.41 17.11
C HIS A 9 -6.35 38.97 18.28
N PRO A 10 -6.68 39.35 19.54
CA PRO A 10 -5.93 38.90 20.70
C PRO A 10 -5.89 37.38 20.68
N VAL A 11 -4.67 36.84 20.57
CA VAL A 11 -4.36 35.42 20.54
C VAL A 11 -5.14 34.77 21.66
N ALA A 12 -6.19 34.01 21.32
CA ALA A 12 -6.85 33.14 22.27
C ALA A 12 -5.72 32.33 22.91
N LYS A 13 -5.61 32.37 24.24
CA LYS A 13 -4.62 31.58 24.98
C LYS A 13 -4.79 30.12 24.53
N PHE A 14 -3.93 29.68 23.61
CA PHE A 14 -3.80 28.29 23.21
C PHE A 14 -3.19 27.56 24.42
N SER A 15 -4.03 27.24 25.39
CA SER A 15 -3.67 26.32 26.45
C SER A 15 -3.52 24.95 25.81
N LEU A 16 -2.29 24.42 25.73
CA LEU A 16 -2.01 23.03 25.41
C LEU A 16 -2.83 22.15 26.37
N PRO A 17 -3.93 21.50 25.92
CA PRO A 17 -4.60 20.53 26.76
C PRO A 17 -3.81 19.23 26.65
N TYR A 18 -3.22 18.82 27.78
CA TYR A 18 -2.37 17.65 27.97
C TYR A 18 -3.05 16.28 27.79
N ASN A 19 -4.15 16.19 27.02
CA ASN A 19 -4.85 14.92 26.74
C ASN A 19 -4.86 14.69 25.22
N LEU A 20 -3.78 14.14 24.67
CA LEU A 20 -3.61 12.72 24.31
C LEU A 20 -4.22 12.35 22.93
N HIS A 21 -3.52 12.70 21.84
CA HIS A 21 -3.42 11.84 20.65
C HIS A 21 -2.33 10.77 20.84
N LEU A 22 -2.06 10.34 22.09
CA LEU A 22 -0.98 9.39 22.34
C LEU A 22 -1.26 8.04 21.69
N LEU A 23 -2.52 7.67 21.45
CA LEU A 23 -2.83 6.45 20.70
C LEU A 23 -2.48 6.61 19.23
N ASP A 24 -2.91 7.68 18.56
CA ASP A 24 -2.55 7.97 17.15
C ASP A 24 -1.03 8.13 16.96
N LEU A 25 -0.37 8.80 17.91
CA LEU A 25 1.08 8.90 17.95
C LEU A 25 1.72 7.52 18.22
N ALA A 26 1.19 6.73 19.14
CA ALA A 26 1.68 5.38 19.42
C ALA A 26 1.44 4.43 18.26
N ILE A 27 0.33 4.53 17.53
CA ILE A 27 0.04 3.74 16.32
C ILE A 27 1.01 4.15 15.21
N THR A 28 1.23 5.46 15.01
CA THR A 28 2.19 5.96 14.02
C THR A 28 3.62 5.52 14.35
N LEU A 29 4.02 5.66 15.61
CA LEU A 29 5.32 5.22 16.11
C LEU A 29 5.45 3.70 16.08
N ALA A 30 4.39 2.94 16.39
CA ALA A 30 4.41 1.49 16.34
C ALA A 30 4.49 1.00 14.90
N ALA A 31 3.75 1.58 13.96
CA ALA A 31 3.86 1.26 12.54
C ALA A 31 5.26 1.57 12.01
N PHE A 32 5.82 2.72 12.40
CA PHE A 32 7.18 3.12 12.04
C PHE A 32 8.22 2.17 12.64
N LEU A 33 8.20 1.96 13.96
CA LEU A 33 9.11 1.06 14.66
C LEU A 33 8.99 -0.36 14.15
N LEU A 34 7.77 -0.88 13.98
CA LEU A 34 7.55 -2.23 13.45
C LEU A 34 8.15 -2.37 12.05
N TYR A 35 7.93 -1.40 11.15
CA TYR A 35 8.52 -1.41 9.83
C TYR A 35 10.06 -1.45 9.90
N TYR A 36 10.68 -0.57 10.69
CA TYR A 36 12.14 -0.54 10.81
C TYR A 36 12.73 -1.74 11.58
N ILE A 37 12.01 -2.31 12.55
CA ILE A 37 12.40 -3.55 13.24
C ILE A 37 12.34 -4.73 12.28
N VAL A 38 11.27 -4.84 11.49
CA VAL A 38 11.11 -5.88 10.47
C VAL A 38 12.24 -5.79 9.44
N LEU A 39 12.59 -4.57 8.99
CA LEU A 39 13.75 -4.35 8.13
C LEU A 39 15.09 -4.70 8.81
N ALA A 40 15.28 -4.31 10.08
CA ALA A 40 16.53 -4.52 10.80
C ALA A 40 16.75 -6.00 11.22
N HIS A 41 15.69 -6.73 11.56
CA HIS A 41 15.75 -8.14 11.90
C HIS A 41 16.17 -8.98 10.69
N HIS A 42 15.54 -8.75 9.52
CA HIS A 42 15.98 -9.42 8.29
C HIS A 42 17.37 -8.95 7.85
N GLY A 43 17.74 -7.69 8.09
CA GLY A 43 19.11 -7.20 7.92
C GLY A 43 20.18 -8.05 8.62
N LYS A 44 19.91 -8.49 9.86
CA LYS A 44 20.85 -9.28 10.68
C LYS A 44 20.94 -10.75 10.30
N GLU A 45 19.83 -11.37 9.86
CA GLU A 45 19.83 -12.76 9.37
C GLU A 45 20.74 -12.92 8.14
N ILE A 46 20.85 -11.89 7.30
CA ILE A 46 21.75 -11.86 6.12
C ILE A 46 23.21 -11.79 6.55
N ASP A 47 23.55 -10.95 7.53
CA ASP A 47 24.92 -10.80 8.03
C ASP A 47 25.42 -12.07 8.73
N SER A 48 24.54 -12.80 9.42
CA SER A 48 24.87 -14.11 10.01
C SER A 48 25.01 -15.19 8.95
N ALA A 49 24.15 -15.22 7.93
CA ALA A 49 24.19 -16.25 6.88
C ALA A 49 25.38 -16.06 5.92
N SER A 50 25.71 -14.82 5.55
CA SER A 50 26.89 -14.51 4.72
C SER A 50 28.21 -14.85 5.41
N ARG A 51 28.28 -14.72 6.74
CA ARG A 51 29.42 -15.18 7.54
C ARG A 51 29.56 -16.69 7.58
N VAL A 52 28.46 -17.44 7.47
CA VAL A 52 28.46 -18.90 7.37
C VAL A 52 28.87 -19.35 5.96
N ALA A 53 28.37 -18.68 4.91
CA ALA A 53 28.75 -18.95 3.52
C ALA A 53 30.21 -18.58 3.18
N ALA A 54 30.79 -17.59 3.88
CA ALA A 54 32.20 -17.19 3.70
C ALA A 54 33.21 -18.19 4.30
N HIS A 55 32.75 -19.18 5.07
CA HIS A 55 33.57 -20.29 5.58
C HIS A 55 33.02 -21.64 5.09
N PRO A 56 33.13 -21.96 3.80
CA PRO A 56 32.79 -23.31 3.33
C PRO A 56 33.74 -24.30 3.99
N SER A 57 33.17 -25.37 4.57
CA SER A 57 33.95 -26.50 5.06
C SER A 57 34.70 -27.15 3.89
N ASN A 58 35.84 -27.77 4.18
CA ASN A 58 36.77 -28.31 3.17
C ASN A 58 36.13 -29.35 2.22
N THR A 59 34.96 -29.90 2.58
CA THR A 59 34.17 -30.85 1.80
C THR A 59 33.48 -30.21 0.57
N GLN A 60 32.97 -28.97 0.67
CA GLN A 60 32.30 -28.30 -0.45
C GLN A 60 33.27 -27.77 -1.52
N ARG A 61 34.58 -27.71 -1.22
CA ARG A 61 35.58 -27.18 -2.14
C ARG A 61 35.91 -28.14 -3.28
N ASN A 62 35.56 -29.42 -3.15
CA ASN A 62 35.87 -30.46 -4.14
C ASN A 62 34.75 -30.68 -5.19
N GLU A 63 33.57 -30.10 -5.02
CA GLU A 63 32.44 -30.24 -5.97
C GLU A 63 32.34 -29.09 -7.00
N LEU A 64 33.19 -28.06 -6.87
CA LEU A 64 33.17 -26.86 -7.72
C LEU A 64 34.14 -26.90 -8.93
N GLU A 65 34.72 -28.06 -9.26
CA GLU A 65 35.45 -28.22 -10.53
C GLU A 65 34.46 -28.32 -11.70
N VAL A 66 34.11 -27.17 -12.27
CA VAL A 66 33.35 -27.04 -13.52
C VAL A 66 34.19 -27.64 -14.68
N PRO A 67 33.72 -28.68 -15.39
CA PRO A 67 34.41 -29.16 -16.58
C PRO A 67 34.37 -28.10 -17.69
N HIS A 68 35.48 -27.96 -18.40
CA HIS A 68 35.72 -27.01 -19.48
C HIS A 68 34.52 -26.78 -20.42
N ALA A 69 34.25 -25.50 -20.68
CA ALA A 69 33.25 -24.98 -21.60
C ALA A 69 33.31 -25.63 -22.99
N ILE A 70 32.16 -26.12 -23.47
CA ILE A 70 31.92 -26.43 -24.88
C ILE A 70 31.30 -25.18 -25.51
N GLU A 71 32.08 -24.50 -26.34
CA GLU A 71 31.64 -23.39 -27.18
C GLU A 71 30.78 -23.98 -28.32
N LEU A 72 29.45 -23.83 -28.24
CA LEU A 72 28.51 -24.31 -29.26
C LEU A 72 28.04 -23.15 -30.14
N ASP A 73 28.30 -23.30 -31.43
CA ASP A 73 27.84 -22.45 -32.54
C ASP A 73 26.30 -22.46 -32.67
N ALA A 74 25.73 -21.28 -32.91
CA ALA A 74 24.31 -21.02 -33.08
C ALA A 74 23.64 -21.80 -34.23
N GLU A 75 24.38 -22.30 -35.21
CA GLU A 75 23.82 -23.17 -36.27
C GLU A 75 23.52 -24.59 -35.78
N THR A 76 24.22 -25.09 -34.75
CA THR A 76 23.97 -26.45 -34.21
C THR A 76 22.73 -26.51 -33.30
N TYR A 77 22.36 -25.39 -32.67
CA TYR A 77 21.20 -25.31 -31.77
C TYR A 77 19.86 -25.42 -32.49
N LYS A 78 19.83 -25.10 -33.80
CA LYS A 78 18.60 -25.08 -34.59
C LYS A 78 18.17 -26.47 -35.08
N ASP A 79 19.13 -27.37 -35.31
CA ASP A 79 18.87 -28.72 -35.83
C ASP A 79 18.45 -29.71 -34.72
N THR A 80 18.70 -29.37 -33.45
CA THR A 80 18.40 -30.24 -32.31
C THR A 80 16.97 -30.14 -31.79
N ILE A 81 16.24 -29.05 -32.10
CA ILE A 81 14.88 -28.81 -31.60
C ILE A 81 13.82 -29.47 -32.49
N ASP A 82 14.10 -29.69 -33.77
CA ASP A 82 13.06 -30.07 -34.74
C ASP A 82 12.75 -31.59 -34.79
N ASN A 83 13.47 -32.43 -34.02
CA ASN A 83 13.42 -33.89 -34.23
C ASN A 83 13.30 -34.77 -32.96
N ARG A 84 12.71 -34.27 -31.86
CA ARG A 84 12.53 -35.08 -30.63
C ARG A 84 11.20 -34.89 -29.90
N TYR A 85 10.08 -34.91 -30.62
CA TYR A 85 8.80 -35.24 -29.98
C TYR A 85 8.24 -36.51 -30.63
N PRO A 86 8.23 -37.65 -29.90
CA PRO A 86 7.55 -38.85 -30.38
C PRO A 86 6.07 -38.55 -30.61
N THR A 87 5.56 -38.84 -31.81
CA THR A 87 4.15 -38.64 -32.17
C THR A 87 3.25 -39.81 -31.77
N ASP A 88 3.81 -40.85 -31.15
CA ASP A 88 3.09 -42.05 -30.69
C ASP A 88 3.08 -42.10 -29.15
N PRO A 89 1.90 -42.13 -28.49
CA PRO A 89 1.80 -42.16 -27.03
C PRO A 89 2.47 -43.37 -26.37
N ASP A 90 2.70 -44.46 -27.10
CA ASP A 90 3.25 -45.71 -26.57
C ASP A 90 4.80 -45.76 -26.62
N ASP A 91 5.47 -44.74 -27.18
CA ASP A 91 6.94 -44.65 -27.36
C ASP A 91 7.63 -43.70 -26.36
N LEU A 92 6.92 -43.28 -25.29
CA LEU A 92 7.53 -42.49 -24.22
C LEU A 92 8.46 -43.38 -23.38
N PRO A 93 9.76 -43.04 -23.25
CA PRO A 93 10.62 -43.76 -22.34
C PRO A 93 10.04 -43.65 -20.93
N GLU A 94 9.88 -44.81 -20.27
CA GLU A 94 9.47 -44.91 -18.88
C GLU A 94 10.49 -44.11 -18.05
N LEU A 95 10.09 -42.90 -17.65
CA LEU A 95 10.90 -42.01 -16.84
C LEU A 95 10.96 -42.63 -15.45
N TYR A 96 11.94 -43.50 -15.24
CA TYR A 96 12.33 -43.97 -13.92
C TYR A 96 12.81 -42.73 -13.15
N VAL A 97 11.91 -42.15 -12.37
CA VAL A 97 12.25 -41.21 -11.31
C VAL A 97 12.75 -42.10 -10.18
N ASP A 98 14.06 -42.10 -9.94
CA ASP A 98 14.60 -42.65 -8.69
C ASP A 98 14.02 -41.79 -7.55
N ASP A 99 13.11 -42.38 -6.77
CA ASP A 99 12.60 -41.86 -5.50
C ASP A 99 13.70 -42.03 -4.42
N ASP A 100 14.90 -41.52 -4.67
CA ASP A 100 15.91 -41.36 -3.62
C ASP A 100 15.74 -39.97 -3.02
N ASP A 101 15.64 -39.93 -1.68
CA ASP A 101 15.34 -38.82 -0.80
C ASP A 101 16.30 -37.60 -0.94
N GLU A 102 16.34 -36.92 -2.09
CA GLU A 102 16.83 -35.55 -2.18
C GLU A 102 15.74 -34.63 -1.61
N GLU A 103 15.83 -34.36 -0.31
CA GLU A 103 15.21 -33.18 0.30
C GLU A 103 15.41 -32.01 -0.66
N ASP A 104 14.31 -31.37 -1.08
CA ASP A 104 14.24 -30.21 -1.99
C ASP A 104 15.08 -29.02 -1.47
N GLU A 105 16.41 -29.14 -1.41
CA GLU A 105 17.32 -28.09 -1.02
C GLU A 105 17.44 -27.14 -2.22
N GLU A 106 16.75 -25.99 -2.13
CA GLU A 106 16.95 -24.87 -3.05
C GLU A 106 18.46 -24.68 -3.31
N PRO A 107 18.93 -24.69 -4.57
CA PRO A 107 20.35 -24.50 -4.87
C PRO A 107 20.87 -23.26 -4.16
N GLY A 108 22.01 -23.37 -3.47
CA GLY A 108 22.48 -22.34 -2.52
C GLY A 108 22.53 -20.91 -3.10
N TRP A 109 22.77 -20.78 -4.40
CA TRP A 109 22.74 -19.50 -5.11
C TRP A 109 21.33 -18.93 -5.35
N LEU A 110 20.31 -19.79 -5.52
CA LEU A 110 18.89 -19.40 -5.56
C LEU A 110 18.42 -19.00 -4.17
N ALA A 111 18.79 -19.75 -3.14
CA ALA A 111 18.51 -19.40 -1.75
C ALA A 111 19.16 -18.05 -1.38
N GLU A 112 20.41 -17.79 -1.80
CA GLU A 112 21.12 -16.54 -1.55
C GLU A 112 20.57 -15.36 -2.37
N LYS A 113 20.24 -15.57 -3.66
CA LYS A 113 19.59 -14.58 -4.52
C LYS A 113 18.20 -14.21 -4.00
N ASN A 114 17.39 -15.20 -3.63
CA ASN A 114 16.10 -14.99 -2.99
C ASN A 114 16.32 -14.20 -1.69
N ARG A 115 17.21 -14.64 -0.80
CA ARG A 115 17.49 -13.93 0.47
C ARG A 115 17.91 -12.48 0.31
N LEU A 116 18.77 -12.14 -0.65
CA LEU A 116 19.19 -10.76 -0.92
C LEU A 116 18.07 -9.90 -1.53
N PHE A 117 17.22 -10.51 -2.37
CA PHE A 117 16.06 -9.86 -2.99
C PHE A 117 14.94 -9.56 -1.97
N TRP A 118 14.68 -10.46 -1.01
CA TRP A 118 13.70 -10.29 0.08
C TRP A 118 14.21 -9.36 1.21
N ALA A 119 15.47 -8.92 1.16
CA ALA A 119 16.15 -8.23 2.25
C ALA A 119 16.34 -6.71 2.07
N ALA A 120 16.67 -6.26 0.85
CA ALA A 120 17.10 -4.89 0.64
C ALA A 120 15.90 -3.98 0.31
N SER A 121 15.36 -3.29 1.32
CA SER A 121 14.50 -2.13 1.04
C SER A 121 15.33 -1.03 0.38
N SER A 122 14.93 -0.63 -0.82
CA SER A 122 15.57 0.43 -1.58
C SER A 122 15.50 1.76 -0.82
N THR A 123 16.47 2.66 -1.05
CA THR A 123 16.46 4.02 -0.47
C THR A 123 15.15 4.75 -0.79
N ARG A 124 14.57 4.47 -1.96
CA ARG A 124 13.30 5.02 -2.41
C ARG A 124 12.11 4.51 -1.60
N GLU A 125 12.06 3.22 -1.27
CA GLU A 125 11.01 2.64 -0.42
C GLU A 125 11.04 3.24 0.99
N LYS A 126 12.23 3.30 1.61
CA LYS A 126 12.42 3.94 2.92
C LYS A 126 11.98 5.40 2.90
N PHE A 127 12.32 6.13 1.84
CA PHE A 127 11.93 7.53 1.66
C PHE A 127 10.42 7.71 1.63
N TYR A 128 9.69 6.94 0.80
CA TYR A 128 8.23 7.06 0.72
C TYR A 128 7.54 6.60 2.00
N PHE A 129 8.02 5.53 2.62
CA PHE A 129 7.46 5.07 3.90
C PHE A 129 7.62 6.15 4.97
N THR A 130 8.82 6.73 5.08
CA THR A 130 9.11 7.82 6.02
C THR A 130 8.23 9.04 5.73
N LEU A 131 8.09 9.43 4.47
CA LEU A 131 7.26 10.57 4.07
C LEU A 131 5.77 10.34 4.40
N GLY A 132 5.28 9.12 4.20
CA GLY A 132 3.93 8.72 4.59
C GLY A 132 3.72 8.76 6.10
N ALA A 133 4.66 8.22 6.87
CA ALA A 133 4.63 8.26 8.34
C ALA A 133 4.72 9.70 8.89
N LEU A 134 5.55 10.56 8.30
CA LEU A 134 5.62 11.98 8.64
C LEU A 134 4.32 12.70 8.32
N THR A 135 3.70 12.39 7.18
CA THR A 135 2.37 12.96 6.84
C THR A 135 1.33 12.57 7.87
N LEU A 136 1.29 11.29 8.27
CA LEU A 136 0.38 10.80 9.30
C LEU A 136 0.61 11.50 10.64
N TYR A 137 1.89 11.68 11.02
CA TYR A 137 2.27 12.42 12.21
C TYR A 137 1.78 13.87 12.16
N PHE A 138 2.04 14.59 11.07
CA PHE A 138 1.60 15.99 10.93
C PHE A 138 0.08 16.13 10.86
N ALA A 139 -0.61 15.16 10.26
CA ALA A 139 -2.07 15.15 10.22
C ALA A 139 -2.67 15.09 11.63
N ASN A 140 -2.11 14.24 12.50
CA ASN A 140 -2.59 14.01 13.87
C ASN A 140 -1.86 14.83 14.95
N SER A 141 -1.06 15.82 14.54
CA SER A 141 -0.33 16.69 15.45
C SER A 141 -0.81 18.13 15.37
N TRP A 142 -0.42 18.89 16.37
CA TRP A 142 -0.57 20.34 16.34
C TRP A 142 0.16 20.94 15.12
N PRO A 143 -0.41 21.93 14.41
CA PRO A 143 -1.66 22.64 14.72
C PRO A 143 -2.92 22.04 14.10
N LEU A 144 -2.79 21.07 13.18
CA LEU A 144 -3.93 20.59 12.40
C LEU A 144 -4.94 19.85 13.27
N ALA A 145 -4.47 18.93 14.13
CA ALA A 145 -5.36 18.14 14.98
C ALA A 145 -6.17 19.02 15.95
N ASP A 146 -5.53 20.03 16.55
CA ASP A 146 -6.22 20.97 17.43
C ASP A 146 -7.27 21.81 16.69
N LEU A 147 -6.97 22.21 15.45
CA LEU A 147 -7.90 22.95 14.60
C LEU A 147 -9.09 22.07 14.17
N ALA A 148 -8.80 20.81 13.81
CA ALA A 148 -9.78 19.80 13.43
C ALA A 148 -10.74 19.49 14.58
N ASP A 149 -10.23 19.18 15.77
CA ASP A 149 -11.08 18.71 16.88
C ASP A 149 -11.99 19.79 17.44
N LYS A 150 -11.53 21.05 17.43
CA LYS A 150 -12.16 22.10 18.23
C LYS A 150 -12.76 23.21 17.39
N TYR A 151 -12.19 23.53 16.22
CA TYR A 151 -12.43 24.83 15.58
C TYR A 151 -13.01 24.78 14.18
N SER A 152 -12.70 23.75 13.37
CA SER A 152 -13.03 23.80 11.94
C SER A 152 -13.34 22.43 11.34
N ILE A 153 -14.49 22.33 10.66
CA ILE A 153 -14.84 21.15 9.86
C ILE A 153 -13.93 21.02 8.64
N LEU A 154 -13.43 22.12 8.08
CA LEU A 154 -12.44 22.07 7.00
C LEU A 154 -11.17 21.37 7.48
N ALA A 155 -10.64 21.75 8.65
CA ALA A 155 -9.45 21.11 9.21
C ALA A 155 -9.70 19.61 9.48
N HIS A 156 -10.84 19.29 10.06
CA HIS A 156 -11.26 17.91 10.36
C HIS A 156 -11.33 17.03 9.11
N LEU A 157 -12.04 17.47 8.06
CA LEU A 157 -12.11 16.70 6.82
C LEU A 157 -10.76 16.64 6.07
N MET A 158 -9.93 17.67 6.18
CA MET A 158 -8.58 17.63 5.63
C MET A 158 -7.70 16.59 6.34
N GLN A 159 -7.86 16.40 7.65
CA GLN A 159 -7.14 15.37 8.40
C GLN A 159 -7.47 13.97 7.86
N HIS A 160 -8.76 13.67 7.66
CA HIS A 160 -9.20 12.43 7.01
C HIS A 160 -8.60 12.24 5.61
N LEU A 161 -8.56 13.30 4.80
CA LEU A 161 -7.98 13.25 3.45
C LEU A 161 -6.46 13.07 3.45
N TYR A 162 -5.73 13.68 4.38
CA TYR A 162 -4.28 13.45 4.51
C TYR A 162 -3.96 12.01 4.86
N ILE A 163 -4.73 11.41 5.78
CA ILE A 163 -4.61 10.00 6.14
C ILE A 163 -4.87 9.12 4.90
N ALA A 164 -6.04 9.28 4.28
CA ALA A 164 -6.50 8.40 3.22
C ALA A 164 -5.73 8.53 1.90
N LEU A 165 -5.40 9.75 1.50
CA LEU A 165 -4.94 10.05 0.14
C LEU A 165 -3.44 10.32 0.05
N ILE A 166 -2.76 10.64 1.15
CA ILE A 166 -1.32 10.93 1.15
C ILE A 166 -0.56 9.92 2.00
N ALA A 167 -0.86 9.81 3.29
CA ALA A 167 -0.10 8.99 4.22
C ALA A 167 -0.13 7.50 3.83
N VAL A 168 -1.33 6.92 3.70
CA VAL A 168 -1.50 5.51 3.37
C VAL A 168 -0.85 5.10 2.04
N PRO A 169 -1.10 5.75 0.88
CA PRO A 169 -0.47 5.33 -0.37
C PRO A 169 1.05 5.48 -0.35
N LEU A 170 1.60 6.51 0.32
CA LEU A 170 3.05 6.65 0.47
C LEU A 170 3.64 5.52 1.32
N MET A 171 2.99 5.16 2.42
CA MET A 171 3.40 4.02 3.24
C MET A 171 3.31 2.70 2.47
N LEU A 172 2.26 2.51 1.68
CA LEU A 172 2.09 1.31 0.84
C LEU A 172 3.18 1.20 -0.25
N VAL A 173 3.48 2.28 -0.97
CA VAL A 173 4.56 2.30 -1.97
C VAL A 173 5.94 2.16 -1.31
N GLY A 174 6.09 2.66 -0.08
CA GLY A 174 7.30 2.48 0.72
C GLY A 174 7.44 1.10 1.37
N THR A 175 6.41 0.26 1.28
CA THR A 175 6.43 -1.11 1.81
C THR A 175 6.97 -2.06 0.74
N PRO A 176 8.10 -2.74 0.97
CA PRO A 176 8.64 -3.69 0.00
C PRO A 176 7.64 -4.79 -0.36
N ARG A 177 7.66 -5.26 -1.63
CA ARG A 177 6.74 -6.30 -2.13
C ARG A 177 6.75 -7.57 -1.27
N TRP A 178 7.90 -7.90 -0.70
CA TRP A 178 8.05 -9.08 0.15
C TRP A 178 7.18 -9.07 1.41
N VAL A 179 6.94 -7.89 1.98
CA VAL A 179 6.08 -7.73 3.16
C VAL A 179 4.65 -8.14 2.82
N PHE A 180 4.17 -7.80 1.63
CA PHE A 180 2.86 -8.23 1.13
C PHE A 180 2.81 -9.74 0.85
N GLY A 181 3.90 -10.32 0.32
CA GLY A 181 4.04 -11.78 0.18
C GLY A 181 3.93 -12.50 1.53
N ARG A 182 4.58 -11.97 2.58
CA ARG A 182 4.48 -12.51 3.95
C ARG A 182 3.10 -12.32 4.56
N LEU A 183 2.48 -11.16 4.36
CA LEU A 183 1.12 -10.85 4.82
C LEU A 183 0.09 -11.81 4.22
N THR A 184 0.31 -12.28 2.99
CA THR A 184 -0.55 -13.24 2.29
C THR A 184 -0.13 -14.70 2.46
N LYS A 185 0.75 -15.02 3.43
CA LYS A 185 1.06 -16.43 3.77
C LYS A 185 -0.10 -17.16 4.46
N PRO A 186 -0.77 -16.57 5.48
CA PRO A 186 -1.91 -17.21 6.13
C PRO A 186 -3.11 -17.31 5.18
N ARG A 187 -3.69 -18.52 5.03
CA ARG A 187 -4.83 -18.79 4.12
C ARG A 187 -6.01 -17.83 4.33
N PHE A 188 -6.38 -17.57 5.58
CA PHE A 188 -7.47 -16.66 5.90
C PHE A 188 -7.19 -15.22 5.42
N LEU A 189 -5.98 -14.72 5.65
CA LEU A 189 -5.63 -13.34 5.32
C LEU A 189 -5.49 -13.16 3.80
N ASP A 190 -4.93 -14.15 3.10
CA ASP A 190 -4.87 -14.16 1.63
C ASP A 190 -6.28 -14.18 1.01
N TRP A 191 -7.16 -15.06 1.51
CA TRP A 191 -8.55 -15.12 1.07
C TRP A 191 -9.27 -13.79 1.31
N THR A 192 -9.18 -13.21 2.51
CA THR A 192 -9.85 -11.94 2.83
C THR A 192 -9.33 -10.82 1.95
N LEU A 193 -8.00 -10.64 1.86
CA LEU A 193 -7.39 -9.59 1.04
C LEU A 193 -7.79 -9.73 -0.43
N SER A 194 -7.69 -10.92 -1.01
CA SER A 194 -8.09 -11.16 -2.42
C SER A 194 -9.57 -10.88 -2.73
N LYS A 195 -10.44 -10.83 -1.71
CA LYS A 195 -11.86 -10.46 -1.85
C LYS A 195 -12.09 -8.97 -1.67
N VAL A 196 -11.57 -8.39 -0.59
CA VAL A 196 -11.82 -6.98 -0.24
C VAL A 196 -11.09 -6.02 -1.17
N THR A 197 -9.93 -6.42 -1.72
CA THR A 197 -9.15 -5.61 -2.67
C THR A 197 -9.59 -5.78 -4.13
N ARG A 198 -10.70 -6.47 -4.39
CA ARG A 198 -11.34 -6.44 -5.73
C ARG A 198 -11.84 -5.03 -5.99
N SER A 199 -11.55 -4.49 -7.17
CA SER A 199 -11.79 -3.07 -7.48
C SER A 199 -13.18 -2.60 -7.09
N PHE A 200 -14.25 -3.31 -7.47
CA PHE A 200 -15.61 -2.92 -7.09
C PHE A 200 -15.84 -2.91 -5.58
N VAL A 201 -15.42 -3.98 -4.87
CA VAL A 201 -15.59 -4.12 -3.42
C VAL A 201 -14.81 -3.03 -2.69
N ALA A 202 -13.56 -2.80 -3.10
CA ALA A 202 -12.71 -1.76 -2.57
C ALA A 202 -13.31 -0.36 -2.77
N THR A 203 -13.89 -0.07 -3.94
CA THR A 203 -14.64 1.18 -4.19
C THR A 203 -15.79 1.36 -3.22
N VAL A 204 -16.60 0.32 -3.01
CA VAL A 204 -17.77 0.38 -2.13
C VAL A 204 -17.34 0.61 -0.68
N ILE A 205 -16.37 -0.15 -0.18
CA ILE A 205 -15.85 -0.01 1.18
C ILE A 205 -15.30 1.40 1.42
N PHE A 206 -14.46 1.90 0.52
CA PHE A 206 -13.88 3.23 0.63
C PHE A 206 -14.93 4.34 0.55
N SER A 207 -15.85 4.25 -0.42
CA SER A 207 -16.91 5.24 -0.59
C SER A 207 -17.84 5.30 0.62
N ILE A 208 -18.29 4.15 1.12
CA ILE A 208 -19.13 4.09 2.33
C ILE A 208 -18.39 4.68 3.53
N THR A 209 -17.12 4.33 3.70
CA THR A 209 -16.30 4.84 4.81
C THR A 209 -16.18 6.35 4.75
N MET A 210 -15.73 6.91 3.62
CA MET A 210 -15.55 8.35 3.48
C MET A 210 -16.86 9.12 3.62
N VAL A 211 -17.95 8.63 3.01
CA VAL A 211 -19.28 9.27 3.16
C VAL A 211 -19.75 9.24 4.61
N SER A 212 -19.55 8.12 5.31
CA SER A 212 -19.96 7.96 6.71
C SER A 212 -19.23 8.94 7.63
N THR A 213 -17.93 9.17 7.39
CA THR A 213 -17.12 10.12 8.18
C THR A 213 -17.57 11.57 8.01
N MET A 214 -18.36 11.89 6.98
CA MET A 214 -18.93 13.21 6.79
C MET A 214 -20.31 13.37 7.47
N LEU A 215 -20.92 12.30 7.96
CA LEU A 215 -22.24 12.37 8.58
C LEU A 215 -22.17 13.15 9.91
N PRO A 216 -23.05 14.13 10.15
CA PRO A 216 -23.00 14.93 11.37
C PRO A 216 -22.99 14.14 12.70
N PRO A 217 -23.74 13.02 12.84
CA PRO A 217 -23.66 12.21 14.06
C PRO A 217 -22.28 11.58 14.27
N ILE A 218 -21.61 11.17 13.20
CA ILE A 218 -20.28 10.56 13.24
C ILE A 218 -19.24 11.61 13.63
N VAL A 219 -19.25 12.77 12.96
CA VAL A 219 -18.38 13.92 13.31
C VAL A 219 -18.62 14.38 14.75
N SER A 220 -19.88 14.39 15.21
CA SER A 220 -20.21 14.74 16.59
C SER A 220 -19.63 13.73 17.59
N ALA A 221 -19.62 12.44 17.25
CA ALA A 221 -19.06 11.40 18.09
C ALA A 221 -17.53 11.47 18.14
N GLU A 222 -16.88 11.72 17.00
CA GLU A 222 -15.42 11.90 16.91
C GLU A 222 -14.95 13.09 17.74
N THR A 223 -15.62 14.23 17.64
CA THR A 223 -15.30 15.42 18.45
C THR A 223 -15.59 15.28 19.94
N SER A 224 -16.42 14.31 20.33
CA SER A 224 -16.82 14.09 21.73
C SER A 224 -16.03 12.98 22.43
N SER A 225 -15.36 12.10 21.68
CA SER A 225 -14.66 10.93 22.21
C SER A 225 -13.37 10.67 21.46
N TRP A 226 -12.23 10.86 22.15
CA TRP A 226 -10.90 10.57 21.61
C TRP A 226 -10.75 9.12 21.13
N LEU A 227 -11.34 8.15 21.85
CA LEU A 227 -11.26 6.74 21.45
C LEU A 227 -12.05 6.48 20.16
N PHE A 228 -13.19 7.16 19.97
CA PHE A 228 -13.97 7.02 18.74
C PHE A 228 -13.29 7.73 17.57
N HIS A 229 -12.68 8.89 17.82
CA HIS A 229 -11.84 9.60 16.86
C HIS A 229 -10.72 8.70 16.32
N ASP A 230 -9.89 8.14 17.21
CA ASP A 230 -8.77 7.27 16.81
C ASP A 230 -9.27 6.02 16.07
N PHE A 231 -10.41 5.47 16.49
CA PHE A 231 -11.05 4.35 15.79
C PHE A 231 -11.44 4.72 14.35
N VAL A 232 -12.03 5.90 14.13
CA VAL A 232 -12.39 6.36 12.80
C VAL A 232 -11.14 6.58 11.95
N HIS A 233 -10.09 7.18 12.49
CA HIS A 233 -8.81 7.35 11.79
C HIS A 233 -8.20 6.02 11.35
N LEU A 234 -8.17 5.04 12.24
CA LEU A 234 -7.72 3.68 11.92
C LEU A 234 -8.58 3.06 10.81
N TRP A 235 -9.91 3.21 10.91
CA TRP A 235 -10.85 2.67 9.93
C TRP A 235 -10.68 3.32 8.54
N ILE A 236 -10.48 4.64 8.49
CA ILE A 236 -10.14 5.38 7.27
C ILE A 236 -8.82 4.84 6.68
N GLY A 237 -7.81 4.65 7.52
CA GLY A 237 -6.51 4.10 7.09
C GLY A 237 -6.64 2.72 6.45
N LEU A 238 -7.42 1.83 7.06
CA LEU A 238 -7.71 0.48 6.53
C LEU A 238 -8.49 0.53 5.21
N ALA A 239 -9.56 1.33 5.14
CA ALA A 239 -10.36 1.48 3.92
C ALA A 239 -9.54 2.07 2.77
N ALA A 240 -8.68 3.06 3.06
CA ALA A 240 -7.75 3.63 2.10
C ALA A 240 -6.72 2.59 1.63
N ALA A 241 -6.20 1.74 2.52
CA ALA A 241 -5.27 0.69 2.14
C ALA A 241 -5.92 -0.31 1.18
N ILE A 242 -7.14 -0.76 1.50
CA ILE A 242 -7.94 -1.65 0.64
C ILE A 242 -8.16 -1.04 -0.75
N MET A 243 -8.42 0.28 -0.83
CA MET A 243 -8.62 1.00 -2.09
C MET A 243 -7.32 1.19 -2.89
N TRP A 244 -6.21 1.50 -2.24
CA TRP A 244 -4.94 1.76 -2.93
C TRP A 244 -4.25 0.48 -3.43
N ILE A 245 -4.45 -0.67 -2.77
CA ILE A 245 -3.86 -1.95 -3.18
C ILE A 245 -4.12 -2.32 -4.66
N PRO A 246 -5.38 -2.36 -5.16
CA PRO A 246 -5.64 -2.67 -6.57
C PRO A 246 -5.15 -1.56 -7.52
N ALA A 247 -5.15 -0.29 -7.07
CA ALA A 247 -4.61 0.83 -7.85
C ALA A 247 -3.09 0.76 -8.02
N LEU A 248 -2.38 0.18 -7.04
CA LEU A 248 -0.91 0.13 -7.00
C LEU A 248 -0.31 -1.24 -7.38
N LYS A 249 -1.13 -2.27 -7.64
CA LYS A 249 -0.67 -3.63 -7.98
C LYS A 249 0.25 -4.23 -6.90
N LEU A 250 -0.16 -4.14 -5.63
CA LEU A 250 0.70 -4.50 -4.48
C LEU A 250 0.63 -5.98 -4.06
N LEU A 251 -0.48 -6.68 -4.33
CA LEU A 251 -0.65 -8.07 -3.89
C LEU A 251 -0.17 -9.06 -4.97
N PRO A 252 0.89 -9.84 -4.69
CA PRO A 252 1.41 -10.82 -5.64
C PRO A 252 0.39 -11.91 -5.99
N GLY A 253 0.35 -12.30 -7.26
CA GLY A 253 -0.45 -13.41 -7.81
C GLY A 253 -1.96 -13.17 -7.81
N THR A 254 -2.42 -11.96 -7.48
CA THR A 254 -3.85 -11.62 -7.62
C THR A 254 -4.11 -11.13 -9.04
N ARG A 255 -5.35 -11.26 -9.54
CA ARG A 255 -5.72 -10.67 -10.83
C ARG A 255 -5.58 -9.15 -10.77
N GLN A 256 -4.51 -8.64 -11.38
CA GLN A 256 -4.21 -7.21 -11.39
C GLN A 256 -5.04 -6.47 -12.44
N LEU A 257 -5.31 -5.19 -12.18
CA LEU A 257 -5.93 -4.31 -13.17
C LEU A 257 -4.91 -3.95 -14.26
N THR A 258 -5.35 -3.92 -15.52
CA THR A 258 -4.56 -3.33 -16.61
C THR A 258 -4.33 -1.84 -16.35
N THR A 259 -3.37 -1.23 -17.05
CA THR A 259 -3.10 0.21 -16.94
C THR A 259 -4.37 1.04 -17.15
N ALA A 260 -5.14 0.76 -18.20
CA ALA A 260 -6.42 1.42 -18.47
C ALA A 260 -7.45 1.16 -17.35
N GLY A 261 -7.51 -0.07 -16.84
CA GLY A 261 -8.39 -0.44 -15.72
C GLY A 261 -8.08 0.33 -14.44
N ARG A 262 -6.79 0.60 -14.15
CA ARG A 262 -6.35 1.39 -12.98
C ARG A 262 -6.75 2.86 -13.12
N ILE A 263 -6.61 3.44 -14.32
CA ILE A 263 -7.02 4.81 -14.61
C ILE A 263 -8.55 4.95 -14.43
N ALA A 264 -9.33 4.05 -15.03
CA ALA A 264 -10.79 4.04 -14.87
C ALA A 264 -11.22 3.84 -13.40
N TYR A 265 -10.49 2.99 -12.67
CA TYR A 265 -10.71 2.77 -11.24
C TYR A 265 -10.49 4.05 -10.41
N LEU A 266 -9.35 4.73 -10.59
CA LEU A 266 -9.04 5.98 -9.88
C LEU A 266 -9.98 7.12 -10.27
N PHE A 267 -10.40 7.19 -11.53
CA PHE A 267 -11.45 8.11 -11.97
C PHE A 267 -12.76 7.86 -11.20
N THR A 268 -13.15 6.59 -11.05
CA THR A 268 -14.34 6.20 -10.26
C THR A 268 -14.20 6.61 -8.78
N GLN A 269 -13.01 6.41 -8.17
CA GLN A 269 -12.74 6.88 -6.80
C GLN A 269 -12.83 8.40 -6.65
N SER A 270 -12.56 9.14 -7.72
CA SER A 270 -12.66 10.60 -7.67
C SER A 270 -14.10 11.11 -7.64
N LEU A 271 -15.08 10.28 -8.03
CA LEU A 271 -16.48 10.67 -8.15
C LEU A 271 -17.34 10.23 -6.95
N LEU A 272 -17.35 8.93 -6.63
CA LEU A 272 -18.33 8.34 -5.70
C LEU A 272 -18.21 8.83 -4.25
N PRO A 273 -17.03 8.83 -3.60
CA PRO A 273 -16.86 9.30 -2.23
C PRO A 273 -17.15 10.81 -2.08
N ASN A 274 -17.06 11.57 -3.17
CA ASN A 274 -17.12 13.03 -3.17
C ASN A 274 -18.53 13.61 -3.40
N VAL A 275 -19.57 12.77 -3.45
CA VAL A 275 -20.96 13.23 -3.59
C VAL A 275 -21.38 14.17 -2.44
N PRO A 276 -21.11 13.86 -1.14
CA PRO A 276 -21.51 14.76 -0.05
C PRO A 276 -20.82 16.12 -0.10
N ALA A 277 -19.62 16.23 -0.68
CA ALA A 277 -18.90 17.49 -0.81
C ALA A 277 -19.71 18.53 -1.61
N ILE A 278 -20.48 18.11 -2.61
CA ILE A 278 -21.37 18.99 -3.39
C ILE A 278 -22.46 19.57 -2.48
N VAL A 279 -23.06 18.74 -1.62
CA VAL A 279 -24.07 19.16 -0.66
C VAL A 279 -23.49 20.17 0.33
N LEU A 280 -22.26 19.95 0.80
CA LEU A 280 -21.57 20.88 1.70
C LEU A 280 -21.34 22.25 1.03
N VAL A 281 -20.86 22.27 -0.22
CA VAL A 281 -20.56 23.48 -0.99
C VAL A 281 -21.79 24.34 -1.26
N PHE A 282 -22.94 23.74 -1.56
CA PHE A 282 -24.15 24.48 -1.92
C PHE A 282 -25.11 24.71 -0.74
N SER A 283 -24.79 24.20 0.46
CA SER A 283 -25.65 24.41 1.62
C SER A 283 -25.66 25.87 2.07
N ARG A 284 -26.82 26.35 2.49
CA ARG A 284 -27.03 27.68 3.09
C ARG A 284 -26.99 27.68 4.62
N HIS A 285 -26.91 26.50 5.24
CA HIS A 285 -26.91 26.28 6.67
C HIS A 285 -25.84 25.25 7.04
N SER A 286 -25.26 25.38 8.24
CA SER A 286 -24.25 24.42 8.70
C SER A 286 -24.92 23.15 9.19
N PHE A 287 -24.42 22.00 8.73
CA PHE A 287 -24.79 20.67 9.22
C PHE A 287 -23.99 20.29 10.48
N TYR A 288 -22.97 21.07 10.83
CA TYR A 288 -22.01 20.79 11.89
C TYR A 288 -22.15 21.80 13.04
N PRO A 289 -23.20 21.69 13.87
CA PRO A 289 -23.47 22.65 14.94
C PRO A 289 -22.38 22.67 16.02
N MET A 290 -21.64 21.57 16.20
CA MET A 290 -20.50 21.46 17.13
C MET A 290 -19.40 22.49 16.83
N TYR A 291 -19.18 22.83 15.56
CA TYR A 291 -18.20 23.83 15.15
C TYR A 291 -18.79 25.25 15.05
N ALA A 292 -20.10 25.44 15.22
CA ALA A 292 -20.74 26.71 14.87
C ALA A 292 -20.22 27.91 15.67
N LYS A 293 -19.94 27.70 16.97
CA LYS A 293 -19.39 28.75 17.84
C LYS A 293 -17.87 28.90 17.71
N THR A 294 -17.17 27.80 17.48
CA THR A 294 -15.70 27.77 17.49
C THR A 294 -15.10 28.21 16.15
N ALA A 295 -15.77 27.95 15.03
CA ALA A 295 -15.42 28.51 13.72
C ALA A 295 -15.42 30.05 13.77
N ALA A 296 -16.41 30.65 14.42
CA ALA A 296 -16.46 32.11 14.58
C ALA A 296 -15.26 32.66 15.37
N ALA A 297 -14.68 31.87 16.29
CA ALA A 297 -13.51 32.28 17.07
C ALA A 297 -12.22 32.40 16.21
N ILE A 298 -12.15 31.69 15.08
CA ILE A 298 -11.05 31.80 14.10
C ILE A 298 -11.40 32.72 12.92
N GLY A 299 -12.51 33.47 13.02
CA GLY A 299 -12.90 34.49 12.04
C GLY A 299 -13.63 33.97 10.80
N ILE A 300 -14.16 32.74 10.83
CA ILE A 300 -14.95 32.17 9.73
C ILE A 300 -16.37 31.82 10.18
N SER A 301 -17.37 31.98 9.32
CA SER A 301 -18.72 31.51 9.63
C SER A 301 -18.80 29.99 9.48
N ALA A 302 -19.65 29.33 10.27
CA ALA A 302 -19.83 27.88 10.20
C ALA A 302 -20.25 27.37 8.81
N VAL A 303 -21.04 28.18 8.08
CA VAL A 303 -21.43 27.88 6.70
C VAL A 303 -20.24 27.99 5.77
N ALA A 304 -19.44 29.06 5.87
CA ALA A 304 -18.26 29.23 5.02
C ALA A 304 -17.21 28.15 5.28
N ASP A 305 -16.98 27.77 6.54
CA ASP A 305 -16.05 26.70 6.91
C ASP A 305 -16.44 25.36 6.28
N GLN A 306 -17.73 24.99 6.35
CA GLN A 306 -18.27 23.80 5.69
C GLN A 306 -18.18 23.86 4.16
N GLN A 307 -18.53 24.99 3.55
CA GLN A 307 -18.46 25.15 2.10
C GLN A 307 -17.02 25.02 1.60
N LEU A 308 -16.06 25.60 2.32
CA LEU A 308 -14.64 25.42 2.05
C LEU A 308 -14.21 23.97 2.25
N ALA A 309 -14.68 23.29 3.31
CA ALA A 309 -14.40 21.88 3.53
C ALA A 309 -14.80 21.01 2.32
N GLY A 310 -16.01 21.22 1.80
CA GLY A 310 -16.47 20.54 0.60
C GLY A 310 -15.67 20.92 -0.66
N ALA A 311 -15.40 22.20 -0.89
CA ALA A 311 -14.69 22.68 -2.07
C ALA A 311 -13.23 22.23 -2.10
N VAL A 312 -12.49 22.48 -1.02
CA VAL A 312 -11.08 22.13 -0.86
C VAL A 312 -10.93 20.61 -0.88
N GLY A 313 -11.77 19.88 -0.15
CA GLY A 313 -11.71 18.42 -0.12
C GLY A 313 -11.93 17.79 -1.50
N LYS A 314 -12.87 18.33 -2.29
CA LYS A 314 -13.11 17.87 -3.66
C LYS A 314 -11.91 18.15 -4.57
N ILE A 315 -11.36 19.36 -4.55
CA ILE A 315 -10.19 19.72 -5.38
C ILE A 315 -8.99 18.87 -4.99
N PHE A 316 -8.71 18.73 -3.69
CA PHE A 316 -7.62 17.93 -3.17
C PHE A 316 -7.71 16.47 -3.63
N SER A 317 -8.89 15.86 -3.47
CA SER A 317 -9.12 14.48 -3.88
C SER A 317 -8.94 14.29 -5.38
N LEU A 318 -9.44 15.22 -6.20
CA LEU A 318 -9.25 15.20 -7.65
C LEU A 318 -7.75 15.27 -7.99
N LEU A 319 -7.01 16.21 -7.40
CA LEU A 319 -5.58 16.36 -7.65
C LEU A 319 -4.80 15.07 -7.34
N VAL A 320 -5.09 14.40 -6.22
CA VAL A 320 -4.39 13.17 -5.84
C VAL A 320 -4.77 12.00 -6.76
N PHE A 321 -6.06 11.73 -6.97
CA PHE A 321 -6.49 10.59 -7.79
C PHE A 321 -6.07 10.74 -9.25
N TRP A 322 -6.21 11.94 -9.82
CA TRP A 322 -5.83 12.19 -11.20
C TRP A 322 -4.31 12.29 -11.34
N GLY A 323 -3.61 12.86 -10.37
CA GLY A 323 -2.14 12.85 -10.33
C GLY A 323 -1.58 11.43 -10.31
N ALA A 324 -2.17 10.53 -9.52
CA ALA A 324 -1.82 9.12 -9.52
C ALA A 324 -2.13 8.44 -10.86
N ALA A 325 -3.30 8.70 -11.45
CA ALA A 325 -3.67 8.15 -12.76
C ALA A 325 -2.72 8.61 -13.88
N VAL A 326 -2.37 9.90 -13.90
CA VAL A 326 -1.38 10.46 -14.83
C VAL A 326 0.00 9.83 -14.59
N GLY A 327 0.44 9.70 -13.34
CA GLY A 327 1.71 9.03 -13.01
C GLY A 327 1.76 7.57 -13.49
N ILE A 328 0.65 6.85 -13.40
CA ILE A 328 0.51 5.48 -13.93
C ILE A 328 0.60 5.48 -15.46
N LEU A 329 -0.10 6.40 -16.13
CA LEU A 329 -0.08 6.53 -17.58
C LEU A 329 1.31 6.89 -18.11
N LEU A 330 1.98 7.87 -17.51
CA LEU A 330 3.34 8.28 -17.90
C LEU A 330 4.35 7.16 -17.72
N ARG A 331 4.22 6.38 -16.63
CA ARG A 331 5.04 5.19 -16.43
C ARG A 331 4.78 4.15 -17.51
N ALA A 332 3.52 3.87 -17.83
CA ALA A 332 3.16 2.89 -18.84
C ALA A 332 3.68 3.28 -20.22
N ASN A 333 3.51 4.54 -20.63
CA ASN A 333 4.05 5.05 -21.90
C ASN A 333 5.58 4.91 -21.96
N ARG A 334 6.28 5.21 -20.87
CA ARG A 334 7.75 5.04 -20.81
C ARG A 334 8.17 3.57 -20.92
N ASP A 335 7.43 2.68 -20.26
CA ASP A 335 7.72 1.25 -20.32
C ASP A 335 7.47 0.72 -21.76
N GLU A 336 6.40 1.17 -22.44
CA GLU A 336 6.14 0.88 -23.86
C GLU A 336 7.23 1.42 -24.81
N GLU A 337 7.72 2.64 -24.59
CA GLU A 337 8.85 3.23 -25.36
C GLU A 337 10.14 2.40 -25.22
N LEU A 338 10.32 1.73 -24.08
CA LEU A 338 11.44 0.83 -23.82
C LEU A 338 11.20 -0.62 -24.31
N GLY A 339 10.05 -0.88 -24.95
CA GLY A 339 9.66 -2.22 -25.40
C GLY A 339 9.29 -3.18 -24.27
N VAL A 340 9.02 -2.66 -23.07
CA VAL A 340 8.60 -3.41 -21.88
C VAL A 340 7.09 -3.32 -21.76
N ASP A 341 6.40 -4.46 -21.74
CA ASP A 341 4.94 -4.45 -21.54
C ASP A 341 4.59 -3.88 -20.14
N PRO A 342 3.77 -2.81 -20.04
CA PRO A 342 3.43 -2.17 -18.78
C PRO A 342 2.55 -3.04 -17.85
N ASP A 343 1.95 -4.11 -18.40
CA ASP A 343 1.10 -5.05 -17.69
C ASP A 343 1.77 -6.43 -17.48
N LEU A 344 3.11 -6.51 -17.61
CA LEU A 344 3.90 -7.73 -17.35
C LEU A 344 3.63 -8.33 -15.96
N ILE A 345 3.47 -9.66 -15.97
CA ILE A 345 3.39 -10.48 -14.76
C ILE A 345 4.81 -10.70 -14.24
N THR A 346 5.02 -10.45 -12.94
CA THR A 346 6.35 -10.64 -12.32
C THR A 346 6.54 -12.09 -11.89
N TRP A 347 7.80 -12.54 -11.73
CA TRP A 347 8.09 -13.87 -11.18
C TRP A 347 7.43 -14.09 -9.80
N ASP A 348 7.42 -13.06 -8.95
CA ASP A 348 6.71 -13.08 -7.66
C ASP A 348 5.21 -13.36 -7.83
N ASP A 349 4.59 -12.87 -8.91
CA ASP A 349 3.17 -13.11 -9.17
C ASP A 349 2.91 -14.56 -9.59
N VAL A 350 3.80 -15.12 -10.41
CA VAL A 350 3.73 -16.51 -10.88
C VAL A 350 3.95 -17.48 -9.73
N GLU A 351 5.04 -17.31 -8.98
CA GLU A 351 5.38 -18.13 -7.81
C GLU A 351 4.23 -18.16 -6.80
N ARG A 352 3.64 -16.99 -6.55
CA ARG A 352 2.52 -16.91 -5.61
C ARG A 352 1.26 -17.58 -6.11
N GLU A 353 1.00 -17.56 -7.41
CA GLU A 353 -0.13 -18.28 -7.98
C GLU A 353 0.07 -19.80 -7.93
N PHE A 354 1.30 -20.28 -8.12
CA PHE A 354 1.64 -21.68 -7.89
C PHE A 354 1.40 -22.09 -6.44
N GLU A 355 1.89 -21.32 -5.47
CA GLU A 355 1.64 -21.57 -4.04
C GLU A 355 0.14 -21.59 -3.69
N ARG A 356 -0.67 -20.74 -4.33
CA ARG A 356 -2.13 -20.72 -4.11
C ARG A 356 -2.81 -21.95 -4.71
N THR A 357 -2.34 -22.39 -5.86
CA THR A 357 -2.90 -23.53 -6.58
C THR A 357 -2.50 -24.85 -5.91
N SER A 358 -1.24 -25.00 -5.48
CA SER A 358 -0.78 -26.17 -4.73
C SER A 358 -1.59 -26.34 -3.44
N LYS A 359 -1.78 -25.25 -2.67
CA LYS A 359 -2.62 -25.23 -1.46
C LYS A 359 -4.09 -25.59 -1.67
N LYS A 360 -4.61 -25.50 -2.89
CA LYS A 360 -5.98 -25.94 -3.25
C LYS A 360 -6.03 -27.42 -3.62
N VAL A 361 -4.97 -27.94 -4.22
CA VAL A 361 -4.87 -29.32 -4.70
C VAL A 361 -4.54 -30.29 -3.57
N THR A 362 -3.80 -29.84 -2.56
CA THR A 362 -3.62 -30.57 -1.29
C THR A 362 -4.58 -30.01 -0.23
N PRO A 363 -5.82 -30.50 -0.12
CA PRO A 363 -6.56 -30.33 1.11
C PRO A 363 -5.82 -31.16 2.17
N GLU A 364 -5.17 -30.49 3.11
CA GLU A 364 -4.68 -31.18 4.31
C GLU A 364 -5.88 -31.87 4.97
N ASN A 365 -5.70 -33.17 5.25
CA ASN A 365 -6.63 -34.09 5.93
C ASN A 365 -7.32 -33.48 7.16
#